data_AF-A0A920RPV4-F1
#
_entry.id   AF-A0A920RPV4-F1
#
_cell.length_a   1.000
_cell.length_b   1.000
_cell.length_c   1.000
_cell.angle_alpha   90.00
_cell.angle_beta   90.00
_cell.angle_gamma   90.00
#
_symmetry.space_group_name_H-M   'P 1'
#
loop_
_entity.id
_entity.type
_entity.pdbx_description
1 polymer ?
#
loop_
_entity_poly.entity_id
_entity_poly.type
_entity_poly.pdbx_seq_one_letter_code
_entity_poly.pdbx_strand_id
1 'polypeptide(L)'
;MRVRTATVAHHLTGGDLEYQQWVEAAATRGGEYRFTHQGRARLYSPAQNFEKLVGRIQHGQDASLTAEVAPHSSSTFLVHGRLPGEGIGLTPIEVEITGGQLQSLVLATGEGFPETVTGRR
;
A
#
# COMPACT_ATOMS: atom_id res chain seq x y z
N MET A 1 -21.47 3.94 0.35
CA MET A 1 -20.16 4.56 0.61
C MET A 1 -19.24 4.27 -0.56
N ARG A 2 -18.36 5.20 -0.91
CA ARG A 2 -17.35 5.05 -1.95
C ARG A 2 -15.98 5.26 -1.34
N VAL A 3 -15.03 4.38 -1.67
CA VAL A 3 -13.64 4.48 -1.21
C VAL A 3 -12.75 4.66 -2.42
N ARG A 4 -11.84 5.63 -2.35
CA ARG A 4 -10.77 5.83 -3.35
C ARG A 4 -9.43 5.72 -2.64
N THR A 5 -8.45 5.16 -3.31
CA THR A 5 -7.13 4.92 -2.72
C THR A 5 -6.02 5.25 -3.70
N ALA A 6 -4.95 5.85 -3.22
CA ALA A 6 -3.65 5.90 -3.90
C ALA A 6 -2.66 5.11 -3.05
N THR A 7 -1.92 4.18 -3.66
CA THR A 7 -1.00 3.28 -2.93
C THR A 7 0.37 3.31 -3.56
N VAL A 8 1.39 3.43 -2.72
CA VAL A 8 2.79 3.19 -3.08
C VAL A 8 3.24 1.98 -2.28
N ALA A 9 3.91 1.03 -2.94
CA ALA A 9 4.45 -0.15 -2.31
C ALA A 9 5.91 -0.34 -2.74
N HIS A 10 6.71 -0.89 -1.83
CA HIS A 10 8.10 -1.25 -2.10
C HIS A 10 8.41 -2.61 -1.46
N HIS A 11 9.31 -3.35 -2.11
CA HIS A 11 9.81 -4.60 -1.58
C HIS A 11 10.76 -4.35 -0.43
N LEU A 12 10.60 -5.14 0.64
CA LEU A 12 11.53 -5.24 1.75
C LEU A 12 12.49 -6.42 1.54
N THR A 13 13.63 -6.37 2.24
CA THR A 13 14.53 -7.52 2.38
C THR A 13 13.74 -8.69 2.99
N GLY A 14 13.65 -9.80 2.24
CA GLY A 14 12.85 -10.98 2.62
C GLY A 14 11.55 -11.17 1.85
N GLY A 15 11.24 -10.31 0.87
CA GLY A 15 10.17 -10.55 -0.11
C GLY A 15 8.85 -9.83 0.17
N ASP A 16 8.60 -9.48 1.43
CA ASP A 16 7.43 -8.73 1.83
C ASP A 16 7.32 -7.36 1.15
N LEU A 17 6.09 -6.87 1.02
CA LEU A 17 5.80 -5.55 0.52
C LEU A 17 5.44 -4.63 1.69
N GLU A 18 6.18 -3.55 1.84
CA GLU A 18 5.73 -2.42 2.64
C GLU A 18 4.87 -1.50 1.76
N TYR A 19 3.69 -1.12 2.25
CA TYR A 19 2.75 -0.28 1.51
C TYR A 19 2.31 0.92 2.32
N GLN A 20 2.23 2.07 1.65
CA GLN A 20 1.60 3.28 2.15
C GLN A 20 0.42 3.61 1.25
N GLN A 21 -0.74 3.85 1.86
CA GLN A 21 -1.96 4.10 1.14
C GLN A 21 -2.69 5.32 1.72
N TRP A 22 -2.99 6.27 0.84
CA TRP A 22 -3.92 7.37 1.09
C TRP A 22 -5.32 6.88 0.76
N VAL A 23 -6.25 7.07 1.69
CA VAL A 23 -7.65 6.67 1.54
C VAL A 23 -8.55 7.90 1.62
N GLU A 24 -9.49 8.00 0.68
CA GLU A 24 -10.63 8.92 0.72
C GLU A 24 -11.91 8.09 0.86
N ALA A 25 -12.61 8.25 1.99
CA ALA A 25 -13.86 7.58 2.29
C ALA A 25 -15.03 8.56 2.19
N ALA A 26 -15.85 8.45 1.15
CA ALA A 26 -17.00 9.33 0.89
C ALA A 26 -18.33 8.64 1.19
N ALA A 27 -19.21 9.30 1.95
CA ALA A 27 -20.51 8.77 2.35
C ALA A 27 -21.66 9.72 2.00
N THR A 28 -22.75 9.19 1.44
CA THR A 28 -23.96 9.98 1.15
C THR A 28 -24.83 10.14 2.38
N ARG A 29 -25.05 9.07 3.15
CA ARG A 29 -25.92 9.08 4.35
C ARG A 29 -25.19 9.43 5.66
N GLY A 30 -23.88 9.63 5.60
CA GLY A 30 -23.01 9.76 6.77
C GLY A 30 -22.98 8.50 7.63
N GLY A 31 -22.34 8.58 8.80
CA GLY A 31 -22.31 7.52 9.81
C GLY A 31 -20.92 7.18 10.31
N GLU A 32 -20.88 6.23 11.26
CA GLU A 32 -19.63 5.67 11.78
C GLU A 32 -19.21 4.45 10.95
N TYR A 33 -17.97 4.45 10.47
CA TYR A 33 -17.42 3.39 9.64
C TYR A 33 -16.14 2.84 10.24
N ARG A 34 -15.98 1.51 10.18
CA ARG A 34 -14.75 0.82 10.58
C ARG A 34 -13.95 0.41 9.35
N PHE A 35 -12.70 0.86 9.30
CA PHE A 35 -11.74 0.59 8.24
C PHE A 35 -10.70 -0.41 8.71
N THR A 36 -10.48 -1.44 7.88
CA THR A 36 -9.45 -2.46 8.06
C THR A 36 -8.73 -2.66 6.73
N HIS A 37 -7.45 -3.03 6.78
CA HIS A 37 -6.62 -3.31 5.62
C HIS A 37 -5.99 -4.68 5.75
N GLN A 38 -5.64 -5.33 4.65
CA GLN A 38 -4.92 -6.60 4.70
C GLN A 38 -3.47 -6.42 5.16
N GLY A 39 -2.86 -7.50 5.63
CA GLY A 39 -1.46 -7.50 6.07
C GLY A 39 -1.28 -7.29 7.58
N ARG A 40 -0.02 -7.09 7.95
CA ARG A 40 0.46 -6.99 9.33
C ARG A 40 1.06 -5.62 9.62
N ALA A 41 1.33 -5.35 10.90
CA ALA A 41 1.95 -4.10 11.38
C ALA A 41 1.25 -2.83 10.85
N ARG A 42 -0.08 -2.85 10.85
CA ARG A 42 -0.91 -1.77 10.29
C ARG A 42 -0.90 -0.56 11.23
N LEU A 43 -0.60 0.61 10.67
CA LEU A 43 -0.61 1.89 11.34
C LEU A 43 -1.56 2.82 10.59
N TYR A 44 -2.43 3.51 11.32
CA TYR A 44 -3.36 4.48 10.78
C TYR A 44 -2.96 5.88 11.25
N SER A 45 -3.14 6.86 10.37
CA SER A 45 -2.94 8.27 10.71
C SER A 45 -4.02 9.12 10.05
N PRO A 46 -4.68 10.05 10.75
CA PRO A 46 -5.56 11.01 10.11
C PRO A 46 -4.74 11.91 9.17
N ALA A 47 -5.19 12.06 7.92
CA ALA A 47 -4.44 12.76 6.87
C ALA A 47 -5.23 13.98 6.37
N GLN A 48 -5.56 14.89 7.30
CA GLN A 48 -6.43 16.03 7.01
C GLN A 48 -5.74 17.34 7.40
N ASN A 49 -5.74 18.31 6.49
CA ASN A 49 -5.16 19.64 6.71
C ASN A 49 -6.12 20.61 7.42
N PHE A 50 -7.45 20.41 7.33
CA PHE A 50 -8.44 21.41 7.74
C PHE A 50 -9.66 20.88 8.50
N GLU A 51 -10.06 19.62 8.33
CA GLU A 51 -11.18 19.02 9.08
C GLU A 51 -10.65 17.97 10.06
N LYS A 52 -11.18 17.96 11.28
CA LYS A 52 -10.75 17.01 12.31
C LYS A 52 -11.49 15.70 12.07
N LEU A 53 -10.76 14.63 11.79
CA LEU A 53 -11.33 13.28 11.80
C LEU A 53 -11.75 12.92 13.24
N VAL A 54 -13.06 12.77 13.46
CA VAL A 54 -13.61 12.23 14.72
C VAL A 54 -13.61 10.72 14.61
N GLY A 55 -12.89 10.05 15.51
CA GLY A 55 -12.72 8.62 15.41
C GLY A 55 -11.78 8.03 16.47
N ARG A 56 -11.52 6.73 16.33
CA ARG A 56 -10.64 5.95 17.19
C ARG A 56 -9.73 5.08 16.35
N ILE A 57 -8.44 5.14 16.63
CA ILE A 57 -7.45 4.19 16.12
C ILE A 57 -7.27 3.11 17.19
N GLN A 58 -7.44 1.86 16.78
CA GLN A 58 -7.09 0.69 17.58
C GLN A 58 -5.79 0.11 17.04
N HIS A 59 -4.83 -0.13 17.93
CA HIS A 59 -3.53 -0.72 17.60
C HIS A 59 -3.53 -2.23 17.88
N GLY A 60 -2.48 -2.92 17.41
CA GLY A 60 -2.25 -4.34 17.65
C GLY A 60 -2.52 -5.20 16.42
N GLN A 61 -2.64 -6.52 16.64
CA GLN A 61 -2.82 -7.47 15.55
C GLN A 61 -4.07 -7.17 14.73
N ASP A 62 -5.16 -6.68 15.32
CA ASP A 62 -6.41 -6.33 14.63
C ASP A 62 -6.59 -4.82 14.42
N ALA A 63 -5.48 -4.11 14.16
CA ALA A 63 -5.50 -2.66 14.05
C ALA A 63 -6.54 -2.16 13.03
N SER A 64 -7.33 -1.18 13.46
CA SER A 64 -8.43 -0.59 12.69
C SER A 64 -8.61 0.88 12.99
N LEU A 65 -9.17 1.62 12.03
CA LEU A 65 -9.65 2.98 12.23
C LEU A 65 -11.18 2.96 12.25
N THR A 66 -11.79 3.49 13.30
CA THR A 66 -13.20 3.87 13.30
C THR A 66 -13.27 5.38 13.07
N ALA A 67 -14.04 5.83 12.09
CA ALA A 67 -14.20 7.25 11.82
C ALA A 67 -15.67 7.59 11.51
N GLU A 68 -16.11 8.73 11.99
CA GLU A 68 -17.37 9.34 11.56
C GLU A 68 -17.14 10.06 10.22
N VAL A 69 -18.00 9.78 9.25
CA VAL A 69 -18.04 10.49 7.97
C VAL A 69 -19.37 11.21 7.90
N ALA A 70 -19.35 12.53 7.75
CA ALA A 70 -20.58 13.32 7.65
C ALA A 70 -21.37 12.99 6.36
N PRO A 71 -22.71 13.17 6.35
CA PRO A 71 -23.51 13.04 5.13
C PRO A 71 -23.00 13.95 4.01
N HIS A 72 -22.93 13.42 2.80
CA HIS A 72 -22.42 14.11 1.61
C HIS A 72 -20.98 14.65 1.75
N SER A 73 -20.18 14.06 2.64
CA SER A 73 -18.78 14.44 2.87
C SER A 73 -17.82 13.28 2.63
N SER A 74 -16.52 13.57 2.72
CA SER A 74 -15.41 12.62 2.64
C SER A 74 -14.45 12.80 3.81
N SER A 75 -13.94 11.69 4.34
CA SER A 75 -12.85 11.70 5.31
C SER A 75 -11.61 11.05 4.71
N THR A 76 -10.46 11.68 4.90
CA THR A 76 -9.17 11.15 4.45
C THR A 76 -8.31 10.66 5.60
N PHE A 77 -7.61 9.57 5.36
CA PHE A 77 -6.62 9.02 6.28
C PHE A 77 -5.52 8.28 5.51
N LEU A 78 -4.41 8.08 6.19
CA LEU A 78 -3.27 7.30 5.75
C LEU A 78 -3.28 5.97 6.47
N VAL A 79 -2.92 4.92 5.75
CA VAL A 79 -2.55 3.63 6.33
C VAL A 79 -1.17 3.23 5.82
N HIS A 80 -0.37 2.70 6.73
CA HIS A 80 0.90 2.05 6.45
C HIS A 80 0.77 0.60 6.94
N GLY A 81 1.24 -0.36 6.17
CA GLY A 81 1.32 -1.75 6.62
C GLY A 81 2.27 -2.57 5.80
N ARG A 82 2.35 -3.86 6.14
CA ARG A 82 3.20 -4.83 5.47
C ARG A 82 2.37 -6.01 4.98
N LEU A 83 2.42 -6.26 3.69
CA LEU A 83 1.83 -7.46 3.10
C LEU A 83 2.89 -8.56 3.06
N PRO A 84 2.55 -9.81 3.45
CA PRO A 84 3.41 -10.93 3.19
C PRO A 84 3.62 -11.03 1.69
N GLY A 85 4.87 -11.13 1.27
CA GLY A 85 5.24 -11.22 -0.14
C GLY A 85 6.29 -12.30 -0.31
N GLU A 86 6.13 -13.10 -1.36
CA GLU A 86 7.24 -13.89 -1.87
C GLU A 86 8.04 -12.95 -2.76
N GLY A 87 9.32 -12.77 -2.44
CA GLY A 87 10.20 -12.02 -3.33
C GLY A 87 10.18 -12.69 -4.70
N ILE A 88 10.06 -11.92 -5.78
CA ILE A 88 10.18 -12.40 -7.17
C ILE A 88 11.57 -13.01 -7.50
N GLY A 89 12.45 -13.15 -6.49
CA GLY A 89 13.70 -13.87 -6.56
C GLY A 89 14.65 -13.34 -7.62
N LEU A 90 14.59 -12.04 -7.94
CA LEU A 90 15.42 -11.46 -8.99
C LEU A 90 16.82 -11.15 -8.46
N THR A 91 17.83 -11.78 -9.03
CA THR A 91 19.23 -11.52 -8.70
C THR A 91 19.98 -11.06 -9.95
N PRO A 92 20.63 -9.89 -9.96
CA PRO A 92 21.49 -9.51 -11.07
C PRO A 92 22.62 -10.52 -11.25
N ILE A 93 22.72 -11.09 -12.45
CA ILE A 93 23.84 -11.95 -12.86
C ILE A 93 24.88 -11.11 -13.58
N GLU A 94 24.43 -10.16 -14.42
CA GLU A 94 25.30 -9.33 -15.24
C GLU A 94 24.72 -7.92 -15.36
N VAL A 95 25.58 -6.91 -15.19
CA VAL A 95 25.22 -5.49 -15.30
C VAL A 95 26.31 -4.81 -16.12
N GLU A 96 25.97 -4.33 -17.31
CA GLU A 96 26.87 -3.57 -18.17
C GLU A 96 26.48 -2.09 -18.14
N ILE A 97 27.40 -1.24 -17.68
CA ILE A 97 27.21 0.22 -17.63
C ILE A 97 28.35 0.88 -18.39
N THR A 98 28.00 1.63 -19.42
CA THR A 98 28.97 2.38 -20.25
C THR A 98 28.57 3.85 -20.28
N GLY A 99 29.51 4.74 -19.98
CA GLY A 99 29.24 6.19 -19.94
C GLY A 99 28.21 6.62 -18.89
N GLY A 100 28.03 5.84 -17.82
CA GLY A 100 27.02 6.10 -16.79
C GLY A 100 25.59 5.69 -17.16
N GLN A 101 25.41 5.02 -18.30
CA GLN A 101 24.12 4.48 -18.74
C GLN A 101 24.12 2.96 -18.69
N LEU A 102 23.03 2.37 -18.18
CA LEU A 102 22.80 0.93 -18.20
C LEU A 102 22.61 0.47 -19.65
N GLN A 103 23.53 -0.37 -20.13
CA GLN A 103 23.50 -0.95 -21.48
C GLN A 103 22.87 -2.36 -21.48
N SER A 104 23.19 -3.16 -20.47
CA SER A 104 22.66 -4.53 -20.32
C SER A 104 22.42 -4.88 -18.85
N LEU A 105 21.35 -5.64 -18.60
CA LEU A 105 21.03 -6.19 -17.29
C LEU A 105 20.49 -7.61 -17.49
N VAL A 106 21.21 -8.61 -16.97
CA VAL A 106 20.78 -10.00 -16.93
C VAL A 106 20.39 -10.32 -15.49
N LEU A 107 19.18 -10.86 -15.31
CA LEU A 107 18.63 -11.22 -14.00
C LEU A 107 18.40 -12.73 -13.96
N ALA A 108 18.81 -13.38 -12.87
CA ALA A 108 18.35 -14.70 -12.48
C ALA A 108 16.96 -14.55 -11.88
N THR A 109 16.06 -15.46 -12.22
CA THR A 109 14.71 -15.54 -11.67
C THR A 109 14.65 -16.64 -10.62
N GLY A 110 14.11 -16.34 -9.44
CA GLY A 110 13.87 -17.33 -8.39
C GLY A 110 12.54 -18.05 -8.58
N GLU A 111 12.23 -18.99 -7.67
CA GLU A 111 11.03 -19.85 -7.74
C GLU A 111 9.70 -19.10 -7.82
N GLY A 112 9.64 -17.84 -7.35
CA GLY A 112 8.45 -16.99 -7.41
C GLY A 112 8.29 -16.15 -8.68
N PHE A 113 9.14 -16.30 -9.68
CA PHE A 113 9.04 -15.54 -10.92
C PHE A 113 8.03 -16.19 -11.88
N PRO A 114 7.06 -15.43 -12.44
CA PRO A 114 6.03 -15.99 -13.30
C PRO A 114 6.62 -16.53 -14.61
N GLU A 115 6.24 -17.76 -14.98
CA GLU A 115 6.68 -18.41 -16.23
C GLU A 115 6.28 -17.63 -17.48
N THR A 116 5.28 -16.75 -17.38
CA THR A 116 4.79 -15.95 -18.48
C THR A 116 4.66 -14.49 -18.06
N VAL A 117 5.41 -13.61 -18.74
CA VAL A 117 5.31 -12.16 -18.59
C VAL A 117 4.59 -11.58 -19.82
N THR A 118 3.30 -11.30 -19.71
CA THR A 118 2.57 -10.54 -20.74
C THR A 118 2.82 -9.06 -20.57
N GLY A 119 3.77 -8.52 -21.35
CA GLY A 119 3.96 -7.07 -21.47
C GLY A 119 2.81 -6.43 -22.23
N ARG A 120 2.13 -5.45 -21.63
CA ARG A 120 1.34 -4.48 -22.42
C ARG A 120 2.32 -3.49 -23.05
N ARG A 121 2.36 -3.48 -24.38
CA ARG A 121 3.01 -2.42 -25.16
C ARG A 121 2.25 -1.11 -25.01
#